data_AF-A0A420YUT2-F1
#
_entry.id   AF-A0A420YUT2-F1
#
_cell.length_a   1.000
_cell.length_b   1.000
_cell.length_c   1.000
_cell.angle_alpha   90.00
_cell.angle_beta   90.00
_cell.angle_gamma   90.00
#
_symmetry.space_group_name_H-M   'P 1'
#
loop_
_entity.id
_entity.type
_entity.pdbx_description
1 polymer ?
#
loop_
_entity_poly.entity_id
_entity_poly.type
_entity_poly.pdbx_seq_one_letter_code
_entity_poly.pdbx_strand_id
1 'polypeptide(L)' 'MEGFLMEQFAKDVSQFVETTAEKVEALIGEGKEVVLFVGRPTCPYCRRFAPKMNEAREALGKEMYFINSEDRT' A
#
# COMPACT_ATOMS: atom_id res chain seq x y z
N MET A 1 -4.59 12.46 -19.15
CA MET A 1 -4.68 13.01 -17.77
C MET A 1 -4.66 11.89 -16.72
N GLU A 2 -5.33 10.76 -16.96
CA GLU A 2 -5.30 9.60 -16.04
C GLU A 2 -3.93 8.92 -15.91
N GLY A 3 -3.13 8.85 -16.97
CA GLY A 3 -1.79 8.26 -16.93
C GLY A 3 -0.87 8.92 -15.88
N PHE A 4 -0.84 10.25 -15.85
CA PHE A 4 -0.07 11.02 -14.86
C PHE A 4 -0.47 10.71 -13.41
N LEU A 5 -1.77 10.49 -13.16
CA LEU A 5 -2.26 10.15 -11.83
C LEU A 5 -1.88 8.73 -11.42
N MET A 6 -1.77 7.80 -12.37
CA MET A 6 -1.29 6.44 -12.10
C MET A 6 0.22 6.41 -11.83
N GLU A 7 1.01 7.22 -12.54
CA GLU A 7 2.45 7.39 -12.26
C GLU A 7 2.70 7.98 -10.87
N GLN A 8 1.91 8.99 -10.48
CA GLN A 8 2.00 9.56 -9.14
C GLN A 8 1.65 8.52 -8.06
N PHE A 9 0.60 7.72 -8.28
CA PHE A 9 0.26 6.64 -7.35
C PHE A 9 1.39 5.61 -7.22
N ALA A 10 1.99 5.18 -8.32
CA ALA A 10 3.13 4.26 -8.31
C ALA A 10 4.31 4.83 -7.51
N LYS A 11 4.56 6.14 -7.63
CA LYS A 11 5.57 6.83 -6.85
C LYS A 11 5.22 6.88 -5.36
N ASP A 12 3.96 7.18 -5.03
CA ASP A 12 3.49 7.28 -3.65
C ASP A 12 3.58 5.93 -2.92
N VAL A 13 3.30 4.82 -3.61
CA VAL A 13 3.40 3.47 -3.03
C VAL A 13 4.79 2.82 -3.14
N SER A 14 5.72 3.43 -3.88
CA SER A 14 7.09 2.89 -4.07
C SER A 14 7.90 2.75 -2.77
N GLN A 15 7.48 3.45 -1.73
CA GLN A 15 8.07 3.41 -0.40
C GLN A 15 7.54 2.27 0.48
N PHE A 16 6.53 1.53 -0.02
CA PHE A 16 5.88 0.43 0.69
C PHE A 16 6.42 -0.90 0.16
N VAL A 17 6.43 -1.91 1.03
CA VAL A 17 6.85 -3.28 0.67
C VAL A 17 5.69 -3.96 -0.03
N GLU A 18 5.84 -4.18 -1.33
CA GLU A 18 4.86 -4.96 -2.09
C GLU A 18 4.80 -6.40 -1.57
N THR A 19 3.57 -6.90 -1.38
CA THR A 19 3.33 -8.20 -0.77
C THR A 19 2.03 -8.84 -1.26
N THR A 20 1.73 -10.03 -0.76
CA THR A 20 0.50 -10.77 -1.03
C THR A 20 -0.35 -10.91 0.24
N ALA A 21 -1.62 -11.26 0.07
CA ALA A 21 -2.52 -11.47 1.19
C ALA A 21 -2.02 -12.61 2.10
N GLU A 22 -1.53 -13.71 1.53
CA GLU A 22 -1.04 -14.89 2.26
C GLU A 22 0.14 -14.54 3.16
N LYS A 23 1.06 -13.69 2.67
CA LYS A 23 2.22 -13.26 3.46
C LYS A 23 1.79 -12.37 4.64
N VAL A 24 0.81 -11.49 4.45
CA VAL A 24 0.28 -10.67 5.55
C VAL A 24 -0.48 -11.53 6.56
N GLU A 25 -1.29 -12.48 6.11
CA GLU A 25 -1.98 -13.43 6.98
C GLU A 25 -0.99 -14.24 7.83
N ALA A 26 0.12 -14.69 7.25
CA ALA A 26 1.18 -15.38 7.99
C ALA A 26 1.81 -14.47 9.07
N LEU A 27 2.11 -13.21 8.75
CA LEU A 27 2.66 -12.25 9.72
C LEU A 27 1.69 -12.02 10.89
N ILE A 28 0.40 -11.87 10.60
CA ILE A 28 -0.65 -11.73 11.62
C ILE A 28 -0.73 -13.00 12.47
N GLY A 29 -0.65 -14.19 11.84
CA GLY A 29 -0.63 -15.48 12.53
C GLY A 29 0.57 -15.68 13.46
N GLU A 30 1.71 -15.04 13.16
CA GLU A 30 2.89 -14.96 14.02
C GLU A 30 2.74 -13.94 15.17
N GLY A 31 1.61 -13.23 15.25
CA GLY A 31 1.36 -12.20 16.26
C GLY A 31 2.06 -10.87 15.98
N LYS A 32 2.52 -10.64 14.74
CA LYS A 32 3.14 -9.37 14.36
C LYS A 32 2.08 -8.31 14.08
N GLU A 33 2.36 -7.09 14.51
CA GLU A 33 1.57 -5.93 14.11
C GLU A 33 1.96 -5.49 12.70
N VAL A 34 0.98 -5.39 11.81
CA VAL A 34 1.20 -5.11 10.39
C VAL A 34 0.46 -3.82 10.01
N VAL A 35 1.18 -2.89 9.38
CA VAL A 35 0.56 -1.74 8.72
C VAL A 35 0.43 -2.05 7.23
N LEU A 36 -0.81 -2.25 6.76
CA LEU A 36 -1.12 -2.65 5.40
C LEU A 36 -1.93 -1.58 4.68
N PHE A 37 -1.49 -1.19 3.48
CA PHE A 37 -2.28 -0.43 2.53
C PHE A 37 -2.76 -1.33 1.38
N VAL A 38 -4.07 -1.45 1.21
CA VAL A 38 -4.68 -2.17 0.09
C VAL A 38 -5.31 -1.13 -0.85
N GLY A 39 -4.86 -1.09 -2.11
CA GLY A 39 -5.31 -0.08 -3.05
C GLY A 39 -5.11 -0.46 -4.50
N ARG A 40 -5.48 0.43 -5.43
CA ARG A 40 -5.25 0.24 -6.87
C ARG A 40 -5.09 1.57 -7.59
N PRO A 41 -4.28 1.62 -8.67
CA PRO A 41 -4.02 2.86 -9.40
C PRO A 41 -5.27 3.42 -10.09
N THR A 42 -6.22 2.57 -10.48
CA THR A 42 -7.48 2.98 -11.13
C THR A 42 -8.45 3.68 -10.17
N CYS A 43 -8.32 3.48 -8.85
CA CYS A 43 -9.24 4.02 -7.86
C CYS A 43 -8.83 5.45 -7.44
N PRO A 44 -9.66 6.48 -7.73
CA PRO A 44 -9.33 7.87 -7.40
C PRO A 44 -9.19 8.12 -5.89
N TYR A 45 -9.88 7.34 -5.05
CA TYR A 45 -9.78 7.45 -3.60
C TYR A 45 -8.49 6.82 -3.07
N CYS A 46 -8.06 5.67 -3.61
CA CYS A 46 -6.76 5.07 -3.27
C CYS A 46 -5.62 6.04 -3.61
N ARG A 47 -5.69 6.70 -4.78
CA ARG A 47 -4.70 7.72 -5.16
C ARG A 47 -4.64 8.89 -4.21
N ARG A 48 -5.78 9.41 -3.77
CA ARG A 48 -5.84 10.51 -2.78
C ARG A 48 -5.33 10.10 -1.40
N PHE A 49 -5.38 8.82 -1.08
CA PHE A 49 -5.02 8.30 0.24
C PHE A 49 -3.56 7.86 0.34
N ALA A 50 -2.96 7.36 -0.75
CA ALA A 50 -1.57 6.92 -0.81
C ALA A 50 -0.54 7.89 -0.19
N PRO A 51 -0.54 9.22 -0.47
CA PRO A 51 0.42 10.13 0.15
C PRO A 51 0.25 10.24 1.68
N LYS A 52 -0.98 10.18 2.18
CA LYS A 52 -1.27 10.20 3.63
C LYS A 52 -0.77 8.95 4.34
N MET A 53 -0.76 7.82 3.62
CA MET A 53 -0.20 6.58 4.14
C MET A 53 1.32 6.68 4.29
N ASN A 54 2.02 7.37 3.38
CA ASN A 54 3.46 7.60 3.57
C ASN A 54 3.74 8.49 4.79
N GLU A 55 2.95 9.55 5.02
CA GLU A 55 3.04 10.37 6.23
C GLU A 55 2.82 9.53 7.50
N ALA A 56 1.83 8.62 7.48
CA ALA A 56 1.55 7.72 8.59
C ALA A 56 2.70 6.71 8.84
N ARG A 57 3.31 6.17 7.78
CA ARG A 57 4.49 5.29 7.87
C ARG A 57 5.64 5.98 8.60
N GLU A 58 5.94 7.22 8.20
CA GLU A 58 7.01 8.02 8.81
C GLU A 58 6.71 8.34 10.28
N ALA A 59 5.47 8.73 10.60
CA ALA A 59 5.06 9.02 11.97
C ALA A 59 5.08 7.79 12.90
N LEU A 60 4.73 6.61 12.38
CA LEU A 60 4.75 5.35 13.13
C LEU A 60 6.15 4.74 13.24
N GLY A 61 7.10 5.13 12.39
CA GLY A 61 8.43 4.51 12.31
C GLY A 61 8.38 3.02 11.99
N LYS A 62 7.30 2.55 11.35
CA LYS A 62 7.04 1.14 11.02
C LYS A 62 7.16 0.91 9.52
N GLU A 63 7.58 -0.29 9.14
CA GLU A 63 7.46 -0.75 7.76
C GLU A 63 5.98 -0.84 7.38
N MET A 64 5.68 -0.50 6.13
CA MET A 64 4.32 -0.54 5.58
C MET A 64 4.31 -1.48 4.37
N TYR A 65 3.29 -2.32 4.32
CA TYR A 65 3.06 -3.25 3.22
C TYR A 65 2.02 -2.71 2.24
N PHE A 66 2.14 -3.09 0.97
CA PHE A 66 1.21 -2.73 -0.08
C PHE A 66 0.71 -3.96 -0.83
N ILE A 67 -0.60 -4.02 -1.06
CA ILE A 67 -1.25 -5.01 -1.93
C ILE A 67 -2.06 -4.26 -3.00
N ASN A 68 -1.81 -4.59 -4.26
CA ASN A 68 -2.65 -4.13 -5.36
C ASN A 68 -3.94 -4.95 -5.41
N SER A 69 -5.07 -4.31 -5.08
CA SER A 69 -6.41 -4.95 -5.07
C SER A 69 -6.95 -5.38 -6.44
N GLU A 70 -6.31 -4.99 -7.53
CA GLU A 70 -6.63 -5.49 -8.89
C GLU A 70 -5.79 -6.69 -9.28
N ASP A 71 -4.71 -6.96 -8.55
CA ASP A 71 -3.89 -8.11 -8.82
C ASP A 71 -4.61 -9.35 -8.30
N ARG A 72 -4.94 -10.25 -9.24
CA ARG A 72 -5.63 -11.52 -8.98
C ARG A 72 -4.60 -12.63 -9.02
N THR A 73 -3.63 -12.56 -8.12
CA THR A 73 -2.71 -13.66 -7.86
C THR A 73 -3.33 -14.65 -6.88
#